data_AF-A0A3S1KXV1-F1
#
_entry.id   AF-A0A3S1KXV1-F1
#
_cell.length_a   1.000
_cell.length_b   1.000
_cell.length_c   1.000
_cell.angle_alpha   90.00
_cell.angle_beta   90.00
_cell.angle_gamma   90.00
#
_symmetry.space_group_name_H-M   'P 1'
#
loop_
_entity.id
_entity.type
_entity.pdbx_description
1 polymer ?
#
loop_
_entity_poly.entity_id
_entity_poly.type
_entity_poly.pdbx_seq_one_letter_code
_entity_poly.pdbx_strand_id
1 'polypeptide(L)'
;MPNKMLIDASHPEETRVVVVRGNRIEEFDFESQDKKQLKGNIYLARVTRVEPSLQAAFVEYGGNRHGFLAFSEIHPDYYQIPVADRQALLRAEAQEAEDEDDEEAESGDEQQARERGGRRSRRRGGKNRDRGEHRRGADAAATEGASENAEEVAASD
;
A
#
# COMPACT_ATOMS: atom_id res chain seq x y z
N MET A 1 15.86 13.37 -23.55
CA MET A 1 15.46 12.32 -24.53
C MET A 1 14.06 11.85 -24.17
N PRO A 2 13.17 11.66 -25.14
CA PRO A 2 11.81 11.19 -24.89
C PRO A 2 11.81 9.71 -24.49
N ASN A 3 10.84 9.32 -23.67
CA ASN A 3 10.54 7.92 -23.39
C ASN A 3 9.85 7.32 -24.62
N LYS A 4 10.26 6.12 -25.03
CA LYS A 4 9.67 5.37 -26.15
C LYS A 4 9.10 4.07 -25.62
N MET A 5 7.94 3.68 -26.12
CA MET A 5 7.33 2.37 -25.87
C MET A 5 7.51 1.51 -27.12
N LEU A 6 8.11 0.34 -26.98
CA LEU A 6 8.34 -0.65 -28.04
C LEU A 6 7.46 -1.87 -27.77
N ILE A 7 6.74 -2.34 -28.77
CA ILE A 7 5.84 -3.50 -28.68
C ILE A 7 6.29 -4.52 -29.71
N ASP A 8 6.61 -5.73 -29.27
CA ASP A 8 6.92 -6.87 -30.13
C ASP A 8 5.82 -7.92 -29.98
N ALA A 9 5.13 -8.18 -31.09
CA ALA A 9 4.06 -9.18 -31.22
C ALA A 9 4.38 -10.17 -32.37
N SER A 10 5.67 -10.34 -32.71
CA SER A 10 6.10 -11.23 -33.80
C SER A 10 5.89 -12.71 -33.46
N HIS A 11 5.94 -13.03 -32.17
CA HIS A 11 5.73 -14.38 -31.64
C HIS A 11 4.28 -14.50 -31.15
N PRO A 12 3.44 -15.37 -31.72
CA PRO A 12 2.04 -15.48 -31.31
C PRO A 12 1.86 -15.96 -29.86
N GLU A 13 2.85 -16.66 -29.31
CA GLU A 13 2.86 -17.19 -27.94
C GLU A 13 3.10 -16.12 -26.86
N GLU A 14 3.71 -14.99 -27.22
CA GLU A 14 4.08 -13.94 -26.26
C GLU A 14 4.07 -12.54 -26.89
N THR A 15 3.52 -11.57 -26.16
CA THR A 15 3.63 -10.14 -26.52
C THR A 15 4.55 -9.47 -25.52
N ARG A 16 5.54 -8.71 -26.00
CA ARG A 16 6.53 -8.02 -25.16
C ARG A 16 6.39 -6.51 -25.31
N VAL A 17 6.37 -5.80 -24.18
CA VAL A 17 6.27 -4.34 -24.13
C VAL A 17 7.47 -3.79 -23.35
N VAL A 18 8.17 -2.82 -23.93
CA VAL A 18 9.37 -2.23 -23.32
C VAL A 18 9.28 -0.71 -23.34
N VAL A 19 9.47 -0.07 -22.20
CA VAL A 19 9.63 1.38 -22.09
C VAL A 19 11.12 1.71 -21.99
N VAL A 20 11.63 2.49 -22.95
CA VAL A 20 13.04 2.85 -23.09
C VAL A 20 13.23 4.35 -23.03
N ARG A 21 14.28 4.78 -22.34
CA ARG A 21 14.76 6.16 -22.30
C ARG A 21 16.16 6.23 -22.91
N GLY A 22 16.25 6.68 -24.16
CA GLY A 22 17.48 6.59 -24.94
C GLY A 22 17.82 5.14 -25.26
N ASN A 23 18.91 4.61 -24.70
CA ASN A 23 19.36 3.21 -24.83
C ASN A 23 19.15 2.39 -23.54
N ARG A 24 18.51 2.96 -22.51
CA ARG A 24 18.27 2.28 -21.24
C ARG A 24 16.82 1.81 -21.15
N ILE A 25 16.63 0.56 -20.79
CA ILE A 25 15.32 -0.02 -20.45
C ILE A 25 14.93 0.50 -19.06
N GLU A 26 13.75 1.09 -18.96
CA GLU A 26 13.15 1.52 -17.69
C GLU A 26 12.17 0.44 -17.21
N GLU A 27 11.27 -0.02 -18.08
CA GLU A 27 10.26 -1.04 -17.77
C GLU A 27 10.21 -2.10 -18.88
N PHE A 28 9.97 -3.35 -18.50
CA PHE A 28 9.80 -4.49 -19.38
C PHE A 28 8.66 -5.34 -18.84
N ASP A 29 7.68 -5.63 -19.69
CA ASP A 29 6.57 -6.52 -19.40
C ASP A 29 6.35 -7.49 -20.56
N PHE A 30 5.81 -8.68 -20.26
CA PHE A 30 5.44 -9.65 -21.28
C PHE A 30 4.16 -10.38 -20.91
N GLU A 31 3.31 -10.60 -21.89
CA GLU A 31 2.06 -11.34 -21.75
C GLU A 31 2.18 -12.66 -22.53
N SER A 32 1.92 -13.79 -21.87
CA SER A 32 1.85 -15.10 -22.50
C SER A 32 0.41 -15.45 -22.87
N GLN A 33 0.21 -16.08 -24.04
CA GLN A 33 -1.10 -16.49 -24.53
C GLN A 33 -1.82 -17.48 -23.60
N ASP A 34 -1.08 -18.31 -22.87
CA ASP A 34 -1.63 -19.43 -22.08
C ASP A 34 -2.28 -18.99 -20.78
N LYS A 35 -1.97 -17.80 -20.26
CA LYS A 35 -2.48 -17.32 -18.97
C LYS A 35 -3.01 -15.90 -19.08
N LYS A 36 -4.25 -15.79 -19.57
CA LYS A 36 -4.99 -14.52 -19.56
C LYS A 36 -5.27 -14.09 -18.12
N GLN A 37 -4.75 -12.92 -17.75
CA GLN A 37 -5.06 -12.30 -16.46
C GLN A 37 -6.51 -11.80 -16.51
N LEU A 38 -7.37 -12.36 -15.66
CA LEU A 38 -8.78 -11.91 -15.54
C LEU A 38 -8.95 -10.81 -14.49
N LYS A 39 -7.91 -10.54 -13.70
CA LYS A 39 -7.92 -9.51 -12.64
C LYS A 39 -7.94 -8.12 -13.29
N GLY A 40 -8.86 -7.26 -12.84
CA GLY A 40 -9.00 -5.89 -13.36
C GLY A 40 -9.93 -5.78 -14.58
N ASN A 41 -10.40 -6.91 -15.12
CA ASN A 41 -11.34 -6.88 -16.23
C ASN A 41 -12.72 -6.39 -15.78
N ILE A 42 -13.39 -5.65 -16.68
CA ILE A 42 -14.74 -5.12 -16.47
C ILE A 42 -15.69 -5.89 -17.37
N TYR A 43 -16.79 -6.38 -16.80
CA TYR A 43 -17.80 -7.17 -17.51
C TYR A 43 -19.18 -6.56 -17.32
N LEU A 44 -20.00 -6.61 -18.37
CA LEU A 44 -21.46 -6.54 -18.21
C LEU A 44 -21.96 -7.91 -17.78
N ALA A 45 -22.41 -8.02 -16.54
CA ALA A 45 -22.81 -9.28 -15.92
C ALA A 45 -24.30 -9.27 -15.54
N ARG A 46 -24.86 -10.48 -15.32
CA ARG A 46 -26.23 -10.66 -14.84
C ARG A 46 -26.22 -11.30 -13.45
N VAL A 47 -27.02 -10.78 -12.53
CA VAL A 47 -27.24 -11.41 -11.21
C VAL A 47 -28.03 -12.70 -11.40
N THR A 48 -27.49 -13.83 -10.93
CA THR A 48 -28.15 -15.15 -11.02
C THR A 48 -28.99 -15.45 -9.80
N ARG A 49 -28.49 -15.13 -8.60
CA ARG A 49 -29.19 -15.28 -7.34
C ARG A 49 -28.64 -14.32 -6.28
N VAL A 50 -29.46 -13.99 -5.30
CA VAL A 50 -29.09 -13.21 -4.12
C VAL A 50 -29.10 -14.13 -2.91
N GLU A 51 -28.04 -14.09 -2.11
CA GLU A 51 -27.86 -14.89 -0.90
C GLU A 51 -27.83 -13.97 0.34
N PRO A 52 -28.97 -13.76 1.01
CA PRO A 52 -29.06 -12.86 2.17
C PRO A 52 -28.13 -13.28 3.32
N SER A 53 -27.98 -14.59 3.53
CA SER A 53 -27.12 -15.16 4.57
C SER A 53 -25.65 -14.77 4.42
N LEU A 54 -25.19 -14.61 3.17
CA LEU A 54 -23.83 -14.18 2.86
C LEU A 54 -23.72 -12.67 2.65
N GLN A 55 -24.85 -11.94 2.69
CA GLN A 55 -24.95 -10.55 2.26
C GLN A 55 -24.24 -10.34 0.92
N ALA A 56 -24.58 -11.17 -0.07
CA ALA A 56 -23.91 -11.19 -1.36
C ALA A 56 -24.83 -11.63 -2.49
N ALA A 57 -24.40 -11.38 -3.72
CA ALA A 57 -25.04 -11.85 -4.94
C ALA A 57 -24.06 -12.68 -5.76
N PHE A 58 -24.57 -13.70 -6.44
CA PHE A 58 -23.81 -14.43 -7.45
C PHE A 58 -24.10 -13.85 -8.83
N VAL A 59 -23.04 -13.62 -9.61
CA VAL A 59 -23.12 -12.99 -10.93
C VAL A 59 -22.59 -13.90 -12.03
N GLU A 60 -23.25 -13.91 -13.17
CA GLU A 60 -22.79 -14.55 -14.39
C GLU A 60 -22.14 -13.50 -15.30
N TYR A 61 -20.82 -13.61 -15.46
CA TYR A 61 -19.99 -12.69 -16.25
C TYR A 61 -19.33 -13.39 -17.46
N GLY A 62 -19.74 -14.62 -17.79
CA GLY A 62 -19.19 -15.41 -18.90
C GLY A 62 -17.99 -16.30 -18.54
N GLY A 63 -17.60 -16.36 -17.26
CA GLY A 63 -16.59 -17.30 -16.77
C GLY A 63 -17.12 -18.71 -16.49
N ASN A 64 -16.21 -19.67 -16.25
CA ASN A 64 -16.56 -21.06 -15.93
C ASN A 64 -17.31 -21.24 -14.60
N ARG A 65 -17.26 -20.23 -13.72
CA ARG A 65 -17.94 -20.19 -12.42
C ARG A 65 -18.60 -18.84 -12.24
N HIS A 66 -19.68 -18.80 -11.47
CA HIS A 66 -20.29 -17.54 -11.06
C HIS A 66 -19.30 -16.71 -10.22
N GLY A 67 -19.32 -15.40 -10.46
CA GLY A 67 -18.64 -14.43 -9.63
C GLY A 67 -19.39 -14.26 -8.32
N PHE A 68 -18.64 -13.91 -7.28
CA PHE A 68 -19.17 -13.54 -5.99
C PHE A 68 -19.08 -12.01 -5.89
N LEU A 69 -20.18 -11.35 -5.56
CA LEU A 69 -20.26 -9.91 -5.39
C LEU A 69 -20.83 -9.63 -4.00
N ALA A 70 -20.00 -9.12 -3.09
CA ALA A 70 -20.43 -8.76 -1.75
C ALA A 70 -21.33 -7.52 -1.78
N PHE A 71 -22.27 -7.42 -0.85
CA PHE A 71 -23.20 -6.28 -0.80
C PHE A 71 -22.48 -4.93 -0.61
N SER A 72 -21.41 -4.90 0.19
CA SER A 72 -20.59 -3.71 0.41
C SER A 72 -19.83 -3.22 -0.83
N GLU A 73 -19.70 -4.06 -1.86
CA GLU A 73 -19.00 -3.73 -3.11
C GLU A 73 -19.96 -3.28 -4.23
N ILE A 74 -21.25 -3.14 -3.92
CA ILE A 74 -22.27 -2.70 -4.88
C ILE A 74 -22.43 -1.19 -4.77
N HIS A 75 -22.15 -0.48 -5.87
CA HIS A 75 -22.34 0.97 -5.92
C HIS A 75 -23.81 1.35 -5.66
N PRO A 76 -24.11 2.42 -4.88
CA PRO A 76 -25.47 2.83 -4.53
C PRO A 76 -26.39 3.05 -5.73
N ASP A 77 -25.85 3.37 -6.92
CA ASP A 77 -26.63 3.49 -8.16
C ASP A 77 -27.35 2.22 -8.60
N TYR A 78 -26.91 1.06 -8.14
CA TYR A 78 -27.58 -0.21 -8.45
C TYR A 78 -28.68 -0.57 -7.44
N TYR A 79 -28.83 0.17 -6.34
CA TYR A 79 -29.87 -0.12 -5.36
C TYR A 79 -31.25 0.17 -5.93
N GLN A 80 -32.26 -0.58 -5.54
CA GLN A 80 -33.65 -0.29 -5.91
C GLN A 80 -34.30 0.57 -4.82
N ILE A 81 -33.83 1.81 -4.68
CA ILE A 81 -34.33 2.80 -3.72
C ILE A 81 -34.84 4.06 -4.43
N PRO A 82 -35.75 4.83 -3.79
CA PRO A 82 -36.18 6.12 -4.29
C PRO A 82 -35.00 7.05 -4.60
N VAL A 83 -35.18 7.91 -5.61
CA VAL A 83 -34.12 8.82 -6.09
C VAL A 83 -33.62 9.75 -4.99
N ALA A 84 -34.51 10.22 -4.12
CA ALA A 84 -34.15 11.10 -3.00
C ALA A 84 -33.16 10.42 -2.04
N ASP A 85 -33.44 9.17 -1.67
CA ASP A 85 -32.61 8.40 -0.74
C ASP A 85 -31.25 8.07 -1.37
N ARG A 86 -31.23 7.74 -2.67
CA ARG A 86 -29.98 7.52 -3.41
C ARG A 86 -29.11 8.77 -3.48
N GLN A 87 -29.70 9.93 -3.76
CA GLN A 87 -28.97 11.20 -3.80
C GLN A 87 -28.42 11.59 -2.42
N ALA A 88 -29.13 11.26 -1.34
CA ALA A 88 -28.63 11.46 0.01
C ALA A 88 -27.39 10.59 0.28
N LEU A 89 -27.42 9.32 -0.11
CA LEU A 89 -26.27 8.41 0.04
C LEU A 89 -25.05 8.87 -0.76
N LEU A 90 -25.23 9.22 -2.04
CA LEU A 90 -24.12 9.70 -2.88
C LEU A 90 -23.51 10.99 -2.36
N ARG A 91 -24.33 11.90 -1.82
CA ARG A 91 -23.83 13.14 -1.22
C ARG A 91 -23.04 12.87 0.06
N ALA A 92 -23.50 11.93 0.89
CA ALA A 92 -22.80 11.54 2.10
C ALA A 92 -21.43 10.93 1.76
N GLU A 93 -21.37 10.00 0.80
CA GLU A 93 -20.11 9.39 0.33
C GLU A 93 -19.14 10.43 -0.26
N ALA A 94 -19.66 11.39 -1.04
CA ALA A 94 -18.84 12.47 -1.56
C ALA A 94 -18.29 13.39 -0.46
N GLN A 95 -19.12 13.69 0.54
CA GLN A 95 -18.69 14.52 1.67
C GLN A 95 -17.64 13.81 2.54
N GLU A 96 -17.82 12.52 2.81
CA GLU A 96 -16.83 11.72 3.55
C GLU A 96 -15.49 11.67 2.82
N ALA A 97 -15.50 11.50 1.49
CA ALA A 97 -14.28 11.53 0.68
C ALA A 97 -13.60 12.91 0.69
N GLU A 98 -14.36 14.01 0.65
CA GLU A 98 -13.83 15.37 0.77
C GLU A 98 -13.21 15.60 2.17
N ASP A 99 -13.86 15.17 3.24
CA ASP A 99 -13.36 15.29 4.61
C ASP A 99 -12.08 14.46 4.81
N GLU A 100 -11.99 13.24 4.24
CA GLU A 100 -10.78 12.40 4.26
C GLU A 100 -9.59 13.06 3.53
N ASP A 101 -9.83 13.62 2.33
CA ASP A 101 -8.81 14.34 1.56
C ASP A 101 -8.27 15.57 2.32
N ASP A 102 -9.15 16.30 3.01
CA ASP A 102 -8.78 17.46 3.83
C ASP A 102 -7.95 17.04 5.06
N GLU A 103 -8.31 15.96 5.77
CA GLU A 103 -7.53 15.41 6.89
C GLU A 103 -6.13 14.92 6.46
N GLU A 104 -6.02 14.27 5.30
CA GLU A 104 -4.74 13.86 4.72
C GLU A 104 -3.86 15.08 4.37
N ALA A 105 -4.46 16.15 3.83
CA ALA A 105 -3.74 17.38 3.52
C ALA A 105 -3.21 18.08 4.80
N GLU A 106 -4.04 18.21 5.84
CA GLU A 106 -3.64 18.83 7.12
C GLU A 106 -2.52 18.03 7.81
N SER A 107 -2.63 16.70 7.83
CA SER A 107 -1.62 15.83 8.46
C SER A 107 -0.29 15.82 7.69
N GLY A 108 -0.31 15.94 6.36
CA GLY A 108 0.89 16.08 5.53
C GLY A 108 1.65 17.38 5.75
N ASP A 109 0.93 18.49 5.96
CA ASP A 109 1.51 19.80 6.25
C ASP A 109 2.12 19.87 7.66
N GLU A 110 1.50 19.25 8.65
CA GLU A 110 2.07 19.14 10.01
C GLU A 110 3.40 18.36 10.04
N GLN A 111 3.48 17.25 9.30
CA GLN A 111 4.69 16.43 9.23
C GLN A 111 5.85 17.21 8.57
N GLN A 112 5.58 17.93 7.47
CA GLN A 112 6.58 18.78 6.83
C GLN A 112 7.05 19.94 7.73
N ALA A 113 6.15 20.54 8.51
CA ALA A 113 6.50 21.60 9.45
C ALA A 113 7.42 21.10 10.58
N ARG A 114 7.15 19.91 11.13
CA ARG A 114 7.97 19.26 12.18
C ARG A 114 9.37 18.92 11.67
N GLU A 115 9.50 18.42 10.44
CA GLU A 115 10.82 18.13 9.83
C GLU A 115 11.65 19.40 9.55
N ARG A 116 11.01 20.49 9.13
CA ARG A 116 11.69 21.78 8.89
C ARG A 116 12.10 22.46 10.19
N GLY A 117 11.34 22.29 11.28
CA GLY A 117 11.65 22.79 12.62
C GLY A 117 12.86 22.11 13.28
N GLY A 118 13.00 20.79 13.11
CA GLY A 118 14.12 20.01 13.68
C GLY A 118 15.50 20.35 13.13
N ARG A 119 15.58 20.84 11.88
CA ARG A 119 16.86 21.20 11.23
C ARG A 119 17.39 22.59 11.64
N ARG A 120 16.55 23.49 12.15
CA ARG A 120 16.97 24.83 12.61
C ARG A 120 17.55 24.83 14.03
N SER A 121 17.12 23.91 14.89
CA SER A 121 17.62 23.82 16.27
C SER A 121 19.08 23.31 16.36
N ARG A 122 19.50 22.39 15.49
CA ARG A 122 20.86 21.83 15.50
C ARG A 122 21.96 22.77 14.99
N ARG A 123 21.63 23.90 14.36
CA ARG A 123 22.62 24.88 13.84
C ARG A 123 22.90 26.04 14.80
N ARG A 124 22.19 26.16 15.94
CA ARG A 124 22.37 27.27 16.91
C ARG A 124 22.92 26.83 18.27
N GLY A 125 23.46 25.61 18.38
CA GLY A 125 24.04 25.08 19.63
C GLY A 125 25.56 24.90 19.65
N GLY A 126 26.28 25.31 18.60
CA GLY A 126 27.70 24.97 18.41
C GLY A 126 28.63 26.17 18.44
N LYS A 127 28.71 26.94 19.54
CA LYS A 127 29.84 27.87 19.75
C LYS A 127 30.13 28.12 21.23
N ASN A 128 30.84 27.18 21.85
CA ASN A 128 31.98 27.48 22.72
C ASN A 128 32.75 26.20 23.03
N ARG A 129 33.78 25.91 22.23
CA ARG A 129 34.94 25.15 22.66
C ARG A 129 35.98 26.18 23.07
N ASP A 130 36.49 26.08 24.29
CA ASP A 130 37.92 25.85 24.57
C ASP A 130 38.32 26.39 25.95
N ARG A 131 38.59 25.50 26.92
CA ARG A 131 39.67 25.68 27.92
C ARG A 131 39.82 24.47 28.85
N GLY A 132 41.02 23.90 28.88
CA GLY A 132 41.67 23.48 30.13
C GLY A 132 41.89 21.99 30.34
N GLU A 133 43.12 21.55 30.10
CA GLU A 133 43.74 20.35 30.67
C GLU A 133 43.53 20.25 32.19
N HIS A 134 43.37 19.02 32.72
CA HIS A 134 44.38 18.43 33.61
C HIS A 134 44.06 17.00 34.09
N ARG A 135 45.00 16.10 33.76
CA ARG A 135 45.69 15.13 34.65
C ARG A 135 44.95 13.95 35.31
N ARG A 136 45.61 12.80 35.07
CA ARG A 136 45.89 11.66 35.98
C ARG A 136 44.67 10.80 36.35
N GLY A 137 44.71 9.48 36.35
CA GLY A 137 45.79 8.51 36.23
C GLY A 137 45.36 7.23 36.95
N ALA A 138 45.87 6.10 36.46
CA ALA A 138 46.11 4.84 37.15
C ALA A 138 44.94 3.88 37.49
N ASP A 139 45.26 2.61 37.22
CA ASP A 139 44.83 1.36 37.87
C ASP A 139 43.37 0.90 37.71
N ALA A 140 43.03 -0.39 37.65
CA ALA A 140 43.73 -1.67 37.51
C ALA A 140 42.64 -2.76 37.39
N ALA A 141 43.02 -3.96 36.91
CA ALA A 141 42.45 -5.28 37.22
C ALA A 141 40.95 -5.54 36.90
N ALA A 142 40.63 -6.43 35.95
CA ALA A 142 40.67 -7.90 36.02
C ALA A 142 39.55 -8.52 36.87
N THR A 143 38.73 -9.37 36.20
CA THR A 143 38.07 -10.65 36.60
C THR A 143 36.80 -10.79 35.74
N GLU A 144 36.73 -11.71 34.77
CA GLU A 144 36.49 -13.16 34.88
C GLU A 144 35.35 -13.56 35.82
N GLY A 145 34.37 -14.32 35.28
CA GLY A 145 33.31 -14.94 36.06
C GLY A 145 32.20 -15.52 35.19
N ALA A 146 32.43 -16.73 34.67
CA ALA A 146 31.45 -17.61 34.06
C ALA A 146 30.73 -18.46 35.13
N SER A 147 29.44 -18.78 34.89
CA SER A 147 28.73 -20.05 35.20
C SER A 147 27.24 -19.82 34.90
N GLU A 148 26.58 -20.54 34.00
CA GLU A 148 26.21 -21.96 33.94
C GLU A 148 25.22 -22.45 35.00
N ASN A 149 24.21 -23.17 34.48
CA ASN A 149 23.28 -24.14 35.09
C ASN A 149 22.03 -23.60 35.82
N ALA A 150 20.84 -24.21 35.70
CA ALA A 150 20.35 -25.38 34.96
C ALA A 150 18.80 -25.41 35.00
N GLU A 151 18.22 -26.22 34.11
CA GLU A 151 16.96 -27.01 34.17
C GLU A 151 15.80 -26.58 35.09
N GLU A 152 14.56 -26.56 34.56
CA GLU A 152 13.58 -27.62 34.87
C GLU A 152 12.41 -27.62 33.85
N VAL A 153 11.78 -28.78 33.80
CA VAL A 153 10.87 -29.40 32.84
C VAL A 153 9.40 -29.02 33.07
N ALA A 154 8.56 -29.35 32.06
CA ALA A 154 7.14 -29.72 32.13
C ALA A 154 6.07 -28.64 31.92
N ALA A 155 5.36 -28.74 30.78
CA ALA A 155 3.94 -29.12 30.76
C ALA A 155 3.45 -29.29 29.31
N SER A 156 2.84 -30.44 29.06
CA SER A 156 2.06 -30.79 27.89
C SER A 156 0.69 -30.09 27.87
N ASP A 157 0.28 -29.60 26.71
CA ASP A 157 -1.10 -29.65 26.19
C ASP A 157 -1.04 -29.69 24.65
#